data_AF-A0A529LKR3-F1
#
_entry.id   AF-A0A529LKR3-F1
#
_cell.length_a   1.000
_cell.length_b   1.000
_cell.length_c   1.000
_cell.angle_alpha   90.00
_cell.angle_beta   90.00
_cell.angle_gamma   90.00
#
_symmetry.space_group_name_H-M   'P 1'
#
loop_
_entity.id
_entity.type
_entity.pdbx_description
1 polymer ?
#
loop_
_entity_poly.entity_id
_entity_poly.type
_entity_poly.pdbx_seq_one_letter_code
_entity_poly.pdbx_strand_id
1 'polypeptide(L)'
;MTILVPDNKAVTVEPPAAPTFAEATKVWAKIGLLSFGGPAGQIALMHKELVEERRWIGERRFLHALNYCMLLPGPEAQQLAIYIGWLLHRTAGGLVAGILFVVPGALVMLALSSLYVLYGDMPLVAALFFGVKAAVLAIVIEAVIRIGRRALKNRVM
;
A
#
# COMPACT_ATOMS: atom_id res chain seq x y z
N MET A 1 32.65 12.82 50.82
CA MET A 1 32.22 13.26 49.48
C MET A 1 31.64 12.03 48.78
N THR A 2 30.39 11.69 49.10
CA THR A 2 29.70 10.52 48.54
C THR A 2 28.82 11.03 47.40
N ILE A 3 29.15 10.63 46.18
CA ILE A 3 28.46 11.04 44.97
C ILE A 3 27.13 10.27 44.92
N LEU A 4 26.02 10.99 45.03
CA LEU A 4 24.68 10.47 44.78
C LEU A 4 24.57 10.12 43.30
N VAL A 5 24.60 8.82 42.98
CA VAL A 5 24.21 8.31 41.66
C VAL A 5 22.69 8.50 41.54
N PRO A 6 22.19 9.30 40.58
CA PRO A 6 20.75 9.45 40.39
C PRO A 6 20.15 8.14 39.90
N ASP A 7 19.05 7.72 40.52
CA ASP A 7 18.21 6.58 40.12
C ASP A 7 17.78 6.75 38.66
N ASN A 8 18.41 6.00 37.76
CA ASN A 8 18.02 5.89 36.37
C ASN A 8 16.73 5.06 36.30
N LYS A 9 15.58 5.73 36.40
CA LYS A 9 14.28 5.12 36.09
C LYS A 9 14.32 4.71 34.62
N ALA A 10 14.51 3.41 34.37
CA ALA A 10 14.39 2.84 33.04
C ALA A 10 13.05 3.30 32.45
N VAL A 11 13.10 4.08 31.37
CA VAL A 11 11.92 4.45 30.59
C VAL A 11 11.37 3.14 30.05
N THR A 12 10.33 2.61 30.69
CA THR A 12 9.58 1.47 30.19
C THR A 12 8.84 1.95 28.96
N VAL A 13 9.43 1.73 27.79
CA VAL A 13 8.75 1.95 26.51
C VAL A 13 7.59 0.96 26.48
N GLU A 14 6.38 1.44 26.79
CA GLU A 14 5.18 0.61 26.67
C GLU A 14 5.09 0.07 25.24
N PRO A 15 4.82 -1.23 25.07
CA PRO A 15 4.62 -1.77 23.74
C PRO A 15 3.45 -1.03 23.09
N PRO A 16 3.58 -0.66 21.80
CA PRO A 16 2.52 0.08 21.11
C PRO A 16 1.20 -0.68 21.23
N ALA A 17 0.18 0.00 21.74
CA ALA A 17 -1.15 -0.58 21.92
C ALA A 17 -1.65 -1.11 20.57
N ALA A 18 -2.15 -2.35 20.56
CA ALA A 18 -2.73 -2.92 19.36
C ALA A 18 -3.89 -2.04 18.87
N PRO A 19 -4.00 -1.78 17.55
CA PRO A 19 -5.04 -0.92 17.04
C PRO A 19 -6.42 -1.48 17.31
N THR A 20 -7.41 -0.60 17.38
CA THR A 20 -8.80 -1.03 17.28
C THR A 20 -9.14 -1.41 15.84
N PHE A 21 -10.15 -2.27 15.68
CA PHE A 21 -10.61 -2.69 14.34
C PHE A 21 -11.02 -1.50 13.46
N ALA A 22 -11.65 -0.49 14.04
CA ALA A 22 -12.07 0.71 13.34
C ALA A 22 -10.87 1.54 12.84
N GLU A 23 -9.81 1.65 13.63
CA GLU A 23 -8.58 2.34 13.23
C GLU A 23 -7.86 1.61 12.10
N ALA A 24 -7.71 0.28 12.24
CA ALA A 24 -7.13 -0.54 11.18
C ALA A 24 -7.93 -0.42 9.87
N THR A 25 -9.26 -0.47 9.95
CA THR A 25 -10.15 -0.31 8.78
C THR A 25 -9.93 1.02 8.07
N LYS A 26 -9.80 2.14 8.80
CA LYS A 26 -9.50 3.45 8.22
C LYS A 26 -8.14 3.47 7.50
N VAL A 27 -7.14 2.80 8.06
CA VAL A 27 -5.80 2.70 7.44
C VAL A 27 -5.84 1.86 6.19
N TRP A 28 -6.52 0.71 6.20
CA TRP A 28 -6.69 -0.12 5.01
C TRP A 28 -7.46 0.61 3.90
N ALA A 29 -8.51 1.36 4.25
CA ALA A 29 -9.23 2.21 3.31
C ALA A 29 -8.32 3.30 2.71
N LYS A 30 -7.51 3.96 3.54
CA LYS A 30 -6.52 4.95 3.09
C LYS A 30 -5.51 4.32 2.14
N ILE A 31 -4.94 3.16 2.48
CA ILE A 31 -3.98 2.45 1.63
C ILE A 31 -4.63 2.09 0.29
N GLY A 32 -5.85 1.54 0.30
CA GLY A 32 -6.59 1.19 -0.92
C GLY A 32 -6.90 2.39 -1.82
N LEU A 33 -7.26 3.54 -1.23
CA LEU A 33 -7.48 4.80 -1.95
C LEU A 33 -6.17 5.41 -2.48
N LEU A 34 -5.06 5.20 -1.80
CA LEU A 34 -3.72 5.72 -2.15
C LEU A 34 -2.84 4.68 -2.85
N SER A 35 -3.45 3.68 -3.48
CA SER A 35 -2.80 2.54 -4.16
C SER A 35 -2.06 2.91 -5.46
N PHE A 36 -1.32 4.02 -5.49
CA PHE A 36 -0.54 4.50 -6.63
C PHE A 36 0.96 4.18 -6.47
N GLY A 37 1.72 4.23 -7.56
CA GLY A 37 3.18 4.05 -7.55
C GLY A 37 3.69 2.61 -7.73
N GLY A 38 2.79 1.68 -8.05
CA GLY A 38 3.08 0.26 -8.27
C GLY A 38 3.35 -0.52 -6.97
N PRO A 39 3.73 -1.81 -7.07
CA PRO A 39 3.91 -2.68 -5.90
C PRO A 39 4.89 -2.10 -4.87
N ALA A 40 6.04 -1.58 -5.32
CA ALA A 40 7.03 -0.96 -4.44
C ALA A 40 6.51 0.29 -3.72
N GLY A 41 5.68 1.10 -4.38
CA GLY A 41 5.08 2.30 -3.79
C GLY A 41 4.06 1.93 -2.71
N GLN A 42 3.22 0.94 -2.99
CA GLN A 42 2.23 0.44 -2.03
C GLN A 42 2.90 -0.24 -0.82
N ILE A 43 3.98 -1.01 -1.03
CA ILE A 43 4.76 -1.61 0.07
C ILE A 43 5.41 -0.52 0.93
N ALA A 44 5.97 0.52 0.31
CA ALA A 44 6.53 1.66 1.04
C ALA A 44 5.47 2.42 1.84
N LEU A 45 4.27 2.61 1.27
CA LEU A 45 3.14 3.23 1.99
C LEU A 45 2.72 2.39 3.20
N MET A 46 2.59 1.08 3.04
CA MET A 46 2.27 0.16 4.14
C MET A 46 3.35 0.20 5.23
N HIS A 47 4.62 0.18 4.86
CA HIS A 47 5.73 0.28 5.81
C HIS A 47 5.66 1.60 6.60
N LYS A 48 5.53 2.74 5.90
CA LYS A 48 5.39 4.05 6.52
C LYS A 48 4.21 4.11 7.51
N GLU A 49 3.01 3.70 7.08
CA GLU A 49 1.82 3.78 7.95
C GLU A 49 1.89 2.81 9.13
N LEU A 50 2.28 1.54 8.88
CA LEU A 50 2.12 0.47 9.87
C LEU A 50 3.34 0.34 10.79
N VAL A 51 4.54 0.65 10.29
CA VAL A 51 5.81 0.51 11.02
C VAL A 51 6.28 1.85 11.57
N GLU A 52 6.39 2.88 10.73
CA GLU A 52 7.03 4.14 11.13
C GLU A 52 6.09 5.04 11.93
N GLU A 53 4.92 5.37 11.35
CA GLU A 53 3.98 6.33 11.92
C GLU A 53 3.21 5.75 13.11
N ARG A 54 2.61 4.57 12.93
CA ARG A 54 1.71 3.98 13.92
C ARG A 54 2.36 2.93 14.82
N ARG A 55 3.47 2.34 14.36
CA ARG A 55 4.24 1.33 15.09
C ARG A 55 3.40 0.10 15.51
N TRP A 56 2.37 -0.24 14.73
CA TRP A 56 1.51 -1.41 15.00
C TRP A 56 2.22 -2.74 14.72
N ILE A 57 3.21 -2.72 13.84
CA ILE A 57 4.05 -3.86 13.50
C ILE A 57 5.51 -3.42 13.49
N GLY A 58 6.38 -4.19 14.15
CA GLY A 58 7.81 -3.89 14.15
C GLY A 58 8.49 -4.24 12.82
N GLU A 59 9.61 -3.57 12.54
CA GLU A 59 10.41 -3.73 11.31
C GLU A 59 10.66 -5.19 10.93
N ARG A 60 11.18 -5.99 11.88
CA ARG A 60 11.47 -7.41 11.64
C ARG A 60 10.22 -8.18 11.21
N ARG A 61 9.09 -7.95 11.88
CA ARG A 61 7.84 -8.67 11.58
C ARG A 61 7.28 -8.26 10.22
N PHE A 62 7.39 -6.98 9.86
CA PHE A 62 7.03 -6.50 8.52
C PHE A 62 7.91 -7.14 7.43
N LEU A 63 9.23 -7.15 7.61
CA LEU A 63 10.15 -7.76 6.63
C LEU A 63 9.97 -9.27 6.51
N HIS A 64 9.68 -9.97 7.62
CA HIS A 64 9.34 -11.39 7.56
C HIS A 64 8.06 -11.65 6.77
N ALA A 65 7.03 -10.81 6.96
CA ALA A 65 5.80 -10.88 6.17
C ALA A 65 6.07 -10.62 4.68
N LEU A 66 6.84 -9.57 4.36
CA LEU A 66 7.18 -9.22 2.99
C LEU A 66 7.96 -10.35 2.30
N ASN A 67 8.98 -10.90 2.95
CA ASN A 67 9.76 -12.01 2.41
C ASN A 67 8.89 -13.24 2.15
N TYR A 68 7.92 -13.51 3.02
CA TYR A 68 6.96 -14.60 2.80
C TYR A 68 6.08 -14.34 1.57
N CYS A 69 5.53 -13.12 1.42
CA CYS A 69 4.72 -12.75 0.25
C CYS A 69 5.53 -12.76 -1.06
N MET A 70 6.84 -12.46 -1.02
CA MET A 70 7.70 -12.57 -2.20
C MET A 70 7.94 -14.01 -2.68
N LEU A 71 7.72 -15.01 -1.81
CA LEU A 71 7.79 -16.43 -2.19
C LEU A 71 6.48 -16.94 -2.80
N LEU A 72 5.36 -16.27 -2.50
CA LEU A 72 4.04 -16.68 -3.00
C LEU A 72 3.82 -16.11 -4.41
N PRO A 73 3.23 -16.88 -5.34
CA PRO A 73 2.83 -16.31 -6.62
C PRO A 73 1.67 -15.33 -6.40
N GLY A 74 1.77 -14.12 -6.93
CA GLY A 74 0.68 -13.15 -6.95
C GLY A 74 1.12 -11.71 -6.66
N PRO A 75 0.14 -10.78 -6.53
CA PRO A 75 0.42 -9.37 -6.29
C PRO A 75 0.95 -9.16 -4.87
N GLU A 76 2.24 -8.86 -4.74
CA GLU A 76 2.98 -8.91 -3.48
C GLU A 76 2.44 -7.91 -2.45
N ALA A 77 2.10 -6.70 -2.90
CA ALA A 77 1.56 -5.65 -2.02
C ALA A 77 0.18 -6.02 -1.45
N GLN A 78 -0.70 -6.60 -2.27
CA GLN A 78 -2.02 -7.02 -1.81
C GLN A 78 -1.92 -8.20 -0.85
N GLN A 79 -1.07 -9.18 -1.17
CA GLN A 79 -0.82 -10.32 -0.28
C GLN A 79 -0.29 -9.86 1.09
N LEU A 80 0.64 -8.90 1.08
CA LEU A 80 1.19 -8.31 2.30
C LEU A 80 0.11 -7.58 3.11
N ALA A 81 -0.75 -6.79 2.46
CA ALA A 81 -1.87 -6.12 3.11
C ALA A 81 -2.83 -7.12 3.79
N ILE A 82 -3.21 -8.20 3.08
CA ILE A 82 -4.07 -9.26 3.63
C ILE A 82 -3.39 -9.95 4.81
N TYR A 83 -2.11 -10.29 4.68
CA TYR A 83 -1.36 -10.99 5.71
C TYR A 83 -1.18 -10.13 6.97
N ILE A 84 -0.81 -8.86 6.82
CA ILE A 84 -0.69 -7.94 7.97
C ILE A 84 -2.07 -7.65 8.57
N GLY A 85 -3.10 -7.47 7.74
CA GLY A 85 -4.49 -7.38 8.21
C GLY A 85 -4.88 -8.58 9.07
N TRP A 86 -4.48 -9.78 8.65
CA TRP A 86 -4.68 -11.01 9.42
C TRP A 86 -3.84 -11.08 10.70
N LEU A 87 -2.61 -10.56 10.70
CA LEU A 87 -1.80 -10.46 11.91
C LEU A 87 -2.44 -9.52 12.94
N LEU A 88 -3.03 -8.42 12.50
CA LEU A 88 -3.66 -7.44 13.40
C LEU A 88 -4.99 -7.95 13.95
N HIS A 89 -5.91 -8.42 13.09
CA HIS A 89 -7.30 -8.76 13.48
C HIS A 89 -7.81 -10.09 12.93
N ARG A 90 -6.91 -11.05 12.70
CA ARG A 90 -7.23 -12.42 12.25
C ARG A 90 -8.04 -12.39 10.94
N THR A 91 -8.93 -13.37 10.75
CA THR A 91 -9.69 -13.54 9.50
C THR A 91 -10.44 -12.28 9.08
N ALA A 92 -11.08 -11.58 10.04
CA ALA A 92 -11.77 -10.33 9.78
C ALA A 92 -10.82 -9.23 9.27
N GLY A 93 -9.65 -9.09 9.89
CA GLY A 93 -8.65 -8.11 9.48
C GLY A 93 -8.08 -8.37 8.08
N GLY A 94 -7.78 -9.63 7.77
CA GLY A 94 -7.29 -10.00 6.43
C GLY A 94 -8.33 -9.78 5.33
N LEU A 95 -9.59 -10.11 5.61
CA LEU A 95 -10.70 -9.90 4.68
C LEU A 95 -10.93 -8.41 4.42
N VAL A 96 -10.99 -7.59 5.48
CA VAL A 96 -11.17 -6.14 5.34
C VAL A 96 -10.00 -5.49 4.62
N ALA A 97 -8.76 -5.86 4.96
CA ALA A 97 -7.58 -5.34 4.28
C ALA A 97 -7.61 -5.68 2.78
N GLY A 98 -7.90 -6.93 2.41
CA GLY A 98 -7.98 -7.35 1.01
C GLY A 98 -9.12 -6.68 0.24
N ILE A 99 -10.32 -6.61 0.83
CA ILE A 99 -11.49 -5.98 0.18
C ILE A 99 -11.23 -4.49 -0.03
N LEU A 100 -10.79 -3.77 1.00
CA LEU A 100 -10.54 -2.33 0.90
C LEU A 100 -9.36 -1.99 0.00
N PHE A 101 -8.46 -2.94 -0.25
CA PHE A 101 -7.39 -2.76 -1.23
C PHE A 101 -7.93 -2.74 -2.67
N VAL A 102 -8.95 -3.55 -2.99
CA VAL A 102 -9.47 -3.76 -4.36
C VAL A 102 -10.69 -2.88 -4.66
N VAL A 103 -11.61 -2.77 -3.72
CA VAL A 103 -12.92 -2.11 -3.92
C VAL A 103 -12.83 -0.69 -4.45
N PRO A 104 -11.96 0.21 -3.94
CA PRO A 104 -11.88 1.57 -4.45
C PRO A 104 -11.55 1.62 -5.96
N GLY A 105 -10.58 0.82 -6.40
CA GLY A 105 -10.22 0.71 -7.81
C GLY A 105 -11.35 0.11 -8.65
N ALA A 106 -12.01 -0.94 -8.15
CA ALA A 106 -13.15 -1.56 -8.81
C ALA A 106 -14.33 -0.59 -8.99
N LEU A 107 -14.63 0.24 -7.99
CA LEU A 107 -15.68 1.26 -8.07
C LEU A 107 -15.36 2.34 -9.10
N VAL A 108 -14.11 2.82 -9.16
CA VAL A 108 -13.69 3.79 -10.18
C VAL A 108 -13.80 3.18 -11.57
N MET A 109 -13.35 1.95 -11.77
CA MET A 109 -13.45 1.25 -13.05
C MET A 109 -14.91 1.03 -13.46
N LEU A 110 -15.77 0.64 -12.53
CA LEU A 110 -17.20 0.46 -12.79
C LEU A 110 -17.86 1.79 -13.17
N ALA A 111 -17.54 2.87 -12.45
CA ALA A 111 -18.09 4.19 -12.73
C ALA A 111 -17.65 4.70 -14.12
N LEU A 112 -16.36 4.61 -14.46
CA LEU A 112 -15.85 4.99 -15.77
C LEU A 112 -16.41 4.12 -16.90
N SER A 113 -16.51 2.81 -16.67
CA SER A 113 -17.11 1.88 -17.64
C SER A 113 -18.58 2.22 -17.89
N SER A 114 -19.36 2.46 -16.83
CA SER A 114 -20.76 2.85 -16.94
C SER A 114 -20.93 4.19 -17.67
N LEU A 115 -20.08 5.17 -17.36
CA LEU A 115 -20.06 6.47 -18.05
C LEU A 115 -19.78 6.30 -19.55
N TYR A 116 -18.84 5.43 -19.91
CA TYR A 116 -18.50 5.15 -21.31
C TYR A 116 -19.66 4.47 -22.06
N VAL A 117 -20.28 3.45 -21.46
CA VAL A 117 -21.39 2.72 -22.10
C VAL A 117 -22.62 3.60 -22.29
N LEU A 118 -22.92 4.48 -21.34
CA LEU A 118 -24.12 5.33 -21.38
C LEU A 118 -23.94 6.60 -22.20
N TYR A 119 -22.74 7.18 -22.23
CA TYR A 119 -22.50 8.53 -22.77
C TYR A 119 -21.29 8.63 -23.71
N GLY A 120 -20.71 7.51 -24.15
CA GLY A 120 -19.48 7.47 -24.94
C GLY A 120 -19.52 8.25 -26.27
N ASP A 121 -20.71 8.35 -26.89
CA ASP A 121 -20.91 9.07 -28.15
C ASP A 121 -20.97 10.60 -27.99
N MET A 122 -21.09 11.09 -26.74
CA MET A 122 -21.11 12.53 -26.48
C MET A 122 -19.70 13.12 -26.69
N PRO A 123 -19.53 14.15 -27.53
CA PRO A 123 -18.20 14.69 -27.88
C PRO A 123 -17.34 15.06 -26.66
N LEU A 124 -17.97 15.56 -25.59
CA LEU A 124 -17.31 15.91 -24.34
C LEU A 124 -16.73 14.67 -23.63
N VAL A 125 -17.50 13.58 -23.56
CA VAL A 125 -17.06 12.33 -22.93
C VAL A 125 -15.96 11.68 -23.76
N ALA A 126 -16.10 11.67 -25.09
CA ALA A 126 -15.06 11.20 -26.00
C ALA A 126 -13.73 11.97 -25.81
N ALA A 127 -13.80 13.30 -25.72
CA ALA A 127 -12.62 14.14 -25.46
C ALA A 127 -11.99 13.86 -24.08
N LEU A 128 -12.82 13.65 -23.04
CA LEU A 128 -12.35 13.28 -21.70
C LEU A 128 -11.59 11.95 -21.73
N PHE A 129 -12.16 10.91 -22.35
CA PHE A 129 -11.48 9.62 -22.47
C PHE A 129 -10.21 9.69 -23.32
N PHE A 130 -10.17 10.55 -24.33
CA PHE A 130 -8.94 10.82 -25.09
C PHE A 130 -7.85 11.43 -24.19
N GLY A 131 -8.19 12.42 -23.36
CA GLY A 131 -7.28 12.98 -22.36
C GLY A 131 -6.77 11.94 -21.36
N VAL A 132 -7.65 11.07 -20.86
CA VAL A 132 -7.27 9.97 -19.96
C VAL A 132 -6.30 9.00 -20.65
N LYS A 133 -6.55 8.62 -21.91
CA LYS A 133 -5.65 7.76 -22.69
C LYS A 133 -4.26 8.38 -22.82
N ALA A 134 -4.18 9.69 -23.11
CA ALA A 134 -2.91 10.41 -23.20
C ALA A 134 -2.16 10.41 -21.86
N ALA A 135 -2.86 10.63 -20.74
CA ALA A 135 -2.27 10.58 -19.40
C ALA A 135 -1.76 9.17 -19.05
N VAL A 136 -2.55 8.13 -19.35
CA VAL A 136 -2.13 6.73 -19.14
C VAL A 136 -0.88 6.41 -19.97
N LEU A 137 -0.83 6.83 -21.23
CA LEU A 137 0.34 6.64 -22.09
C LEU A 137 1.60 7.28 -21.48
N ALA A 138 1.50 8.51 -20.96
CA ALA A 138 2.61 9.18 -20.29
C ALA A 138 3.10 8.39 -19.05
N ILE A 139 2.18 7.87 -18.23
CA ILE A 139 2.51 7.04 -17.05
C ILE A 139 3.20 5.73 -17.48
N VAL A 140 2.71 5.08 -18.53
CA VAL A 140 3.31 3.84 -19.05
C VAL A 140 4.72 4.11 -19.55
N ILE A 141 4.93 5.18 -20.31
CA ILE A 141 6.26 5.58 -20.79
C ILE A 141 7.20 5.83 -19.60
N GLU A 142 6.76 6.57 -18.58
CA GLU A 142 7.58 6.83 -17.39
C GLU A 142 7.90 5.53 -16.62
N ALA A 143 6.94 4.61 -16.50
CA ALA A 143 7.16 3.30 -15.89
C ALA A 143 8.20 2.49 -16.69
N VAL A 144 8.10 2.47 -18.01
CA VAL A 144 9.06 1.79 -18.91
C VAL A 144 10.45 2.40 -18.74
N ILE A 145 10.59 3.73 -18.75
CA ILE A 145 11.88 4.42 -18.57
C ILE A 145 12.45 4.15 -17.17
N ARG A 146 11.61 4.16 -16.12
CA ARG A 146 12.02 3.87 -14.73
C ARG A 146 12.51 2.43 -14.56
N ILE A 147 11.80 1.45 -15.15
CA ILE A 147 12.19 0.04 -15.10
C ILE A 147 13.44 -0.19 -15.97
N GLY A 148 13.46 0.34 -17.20
CA GLY A 148 14.59 0.24 -18.12
C GLY A 148 15.88 0.78 -17.51
N ARG A 149 15.84 1.97 -16.87
CA ARG A 149 17.00 2.53 -16.15
C ARG A 149 17.47 1.68 -14.96
N ARG A 150 16.63 0.83 -14.37
CA ARG A 150 17.02 -0.08 -13.29
C ARG A 150 17.59 -1.38 -13.85
N ALA A 151 16.99 -1.92 -14.91
CA ALA A 151 17.42 -3.17 -15.54
C ALA A 151 18.73 -3.01 -16.32
N LEU A 152 18.90 -1.88 -17.02
CA LEU A 152 20.04 -1.60 -17.90
C LEU A 152 21.26 -1.01 -17.15
N LYS A 153 21.28 -1.06 -15.82
CA LYS A 153 22.42 -0.61 -15.00
C LYS A 153 23.56 -1.62 -14.96
N ASN A 154 23.32 -2.87 -15.33
CA ASN A 154 24.42 -3.78 -15.63
C ASN A 154 24.95 -3.43 -17.01
N ARG A 155 26.22 -2.99 -17.07
CA ARG A 155 27.00 -3.20 -18.29
C ARG A 155 26.92 -4.70 -18.57
N VAL A 156 26.45 -5.05 -19.76
CA VAL A 156 26.65 -6.41 -20.26
C VAL A 156 28.16 -6.57 -20.35
N MET A 157 28.70 -7.48 -19.54
CA MET A 157 30.11 -7.73 -19.17
C MET A 157 30.64 -6.97 -17.95
#